data_AF-A0A2W5FMJ2-F1
#
_entry.id   AF-A0A2W5FMJ2-F1
#
_cell.length_a   1.000
_cell.length_b   1.000
_cell.length_c   1.000
_cell.angle_alpha   90.00
_cell.angle_beta   90.00
_cell.angle_gamma   90.00
#
_symmetry.space_group_name_H-M   'P 1'
#
loop_
_entity.id
_entity.type
_entity.pdbx_description
1 polymer ?
#
loop_
_entity_poly.entity_id
_entity_poly.type
_entity_poly.pdbx_seq_one_letter_code
_entity_poly.pdbx_strand_id
1 'polypeptide(L)'
;MPAGPRASAYTAPDYSGRYRCEGQDSHEGPYTGTVTLQLVREQSSGRHGAYRFELEVPGYGRYPGQAASNGSTMAIHFALTDQRTLDYGTGIAEFSRTRDGRWQFRKYYYEPEFKGGNFGFETCTEDKPR
;
A
#
# COMPACT_ATOMS: atom_id res chain seq x y z
N MET A 1 -3.18 -33.79 -6.06
CA MET A 1 -2.07 -33.09 -5.37
C MET A 1 -2.33 -33.19 -3.87
N PRO A 2 -1.34 -33.57 -3.04
CA PRO A 2 -1.55 -33.58 -1.59
C PRO A 2 -1.78 -32.14 -1.11
N ALA A 3 -2.68 -31.95 -0.16
CA ALA A 3 -2.89 -30.66 0.47
C ALA A 3 -1.58 -30.24 1.16
N GLY A 4 -1.01 -29.12 0.73
CA GLY A 4 0.17 -28.54 1.38
C GLY A 4 -0.10 -28.24 2.86
N PRO A 5 0.95 -28.04 3.68
CA PRO A 5 0.79 -27.71 5.08
C PRO A 5 -0.17 -26.52 5.24
N ARG A 6 -1.18 -26.68 6.10
CA ARG A 6 -2.17 -25.66 6.39
C ARG A 6 -1.43 -24.44 6.95
N ALA A 7 -1.49 -23.31 6.23
CA ALA A 7 -0.92 -22.06 6.67
C ALA A 7 -1.34 -21.74 8.12
N SER A 8 -0.43 -21.22 8.93
CA SER A 8 -0.74 -20.84 10.31
C SER A 8 -1.72 -19.68 10.30
N ALA A 9 -2.57 -19.58 11.33
CA ALA A 9 -3.46 -18.43 11.45
C ALA A 9 -2.66 -17.12 11.45
N TYR A 10 -3.22 -16.08 10.85
CA TYR A 10 -2.61 -14.74 10.85
C TYR A 10 -2.56 -14.16 12.26
N THR A 11 -1.39 -13.65 12.67
CA THR A 11 -1.11 -13.15 14.02
C THR A 11 -0.52 -11.74 14.07
N ALA A 12 -0.18 -11.15 12.92
CA ALA A 12 0.29 -9.76 12.86
C ALA A 12 -0.87 -8.74 12.94
N PRO A 13 -0.58 -7.46 13.19
CA PRO A 13 -1.61 -6.43 13.18
C PRO A 13 -2.30 -6.34 11.81
N ASP A 14 -3.63 -6.28 11.84
CA ASP A 14 -4.44 -6.03 10.65
C ASP A 14 -4.31 -4.56 10.26
N TYR A 15 -3.78 -4.26 9.07
CA TYR A 15 -3.63 -2.91 8.52
C TYR A 15 -4.76 -2.50 7.56
N SER A 16 -5.88 -3.21 7.58
CA SER A 16 -7.05 -2.83 6.77
C SER A 16 -7.59 -1.46 7.20
N GLY A 17 -8.00 -0.64 6.25
CA GLY A 17 -8.50 0.70 6.54
C GLY A 17 -8.40 1.64 5.36
N ARG A 18 -8.89 2.86 5.57
CA ARG A 18 -8.76 3.98 4.63
C ARG A 18 -7.79 5.00 5.23
N TYR A 19 -6.83 5.43 4.43
CA TYR A 19 -5.72 6.27 4.85
C TYR A 19 -5.63 7.50 3.97
N ARG A 20 -5.57 8.68 4.58
CA ARG A 20 -5.25 9.92 3.86
C ARG A 20 -3.76 10.05 3.70
N CYS A 21 -3.33 10.29 2.48
CA CYS A 21 -1.93 10.35 2.11
C CYS A 21 -1.54 11.75 1.64
N GLU A 22 -0.39 12.19 2.11
CA GLU A 22 0.36 13.32 1.57
C GLU A 22 1.60 12.76 0.90
N GLY A 23 1.73 13.01 -0.39
CA GLY A 23 2.79 12.48 -1.24
C GLY A 23 3.67 13.58 -1.81
N GLN A 24 4.93 13.22 -2.07
CA GLN A 24 5.88 14.03 -2.81
C GLN A 24 6.43 13.18 -3.95
N ASP A 25 5.98 13.50 -5.15
CA ASP A 25 6.40 12.88 -6.40
C ASP A 25 7.60 13.63 -7.01
N SER A 26 8.52 12.91 -7.64
CA SER A 26 9.72 13.52 -8.23
C SER A 26 9.44 14.27 -9.54
N HIS A 27 8.34 13.95 -10.24
CA HIS A 27 7.94 14.58 -11.51
C HIS A 27 6.71 15.48 -11.36
N GLU A 28 5.74 15.10 -10.52
CA GLU A 28 4.46 15.82 -10.36
C GLU A 28 4.45 16.76 -9.14
N GLY A 29 5.43 16.65 -8.24
CA GLY A 29 5.49 17.46 -7.03
C GLY A 29 4.57 16.96 -5.91
N PRO A 30 4.09 17.85 -5.01
CA PRO A 30 3.23 17.44 -3.90
C PRO A 30 1.84 17.03 -4.39
N TYR A 31 1.31 15.93 -3.86
CA TYR A 31 -0.05 15.46 -4.13
C TYR A 31 -0.74 14.94 -2.87
N THR A 32 -2.06 14.80 -2.97
CA THR A 32 -2.86 14.11 -1.95
C THR A 32 -3.49 12.88 -2.55
N GLY A 33 -3.68 11.86 -1.72
CA GLY A 33 -4.31 10.62 -2.15
C GLY A 33 -5.06 9.94 -1.02
N THR A 34 -5.81 8.92 -1.38
CA THR A 34 -6.39 8.00 -0.41
C THR A 34 -5.99 6.57 -0.72
N VAL A 35 -5.40 5.90 0.25
CA VAL A 35 -5.13 4.46 0.18
C VAL A 35 -6.22 3.69 0.90
N THR A 36 -6.72 2.63 0.28
CA THR A 36 -7.55 1.61 0.91
C THR A 36 -6.80 0.28 0.95
N LEU A 37 -6.69 -0.29 2.15
CA LEU A 37 -6.10 -1.60 2.39
C LEU A 37 -7.18 -2.56 2.88
N GLN A 38 -7.17 -3.79 2.35
CA GLN A 38 -8.05 -4.86 2.81
C GLN A 38 -7.27 -6.16 2.96
N LEU A 39 -7.16 -6.65 4.20
CA LEU A 39 -6.54 -7.95 4.52
C LEU A 39 -7.31 -9.09 3.86
N VAL A 40 -6.60 -9.95 3.16
CA VAL A 40 -7.09 -11.21 2.62
C VAL A 40 -6.69 -12.31 3.60
N ARG A 41 -7.56 -12.60 4.58
CA ARG A 41 -7.25 -13.51 5.70
C ARG A 41 -6.93 -14.92 5.21
N GLU A 42 -7.60 -15.35 4.15
CA GLU A 42 -7.45 -16.69 3.54
C GLU A 42 -6.07 -16.90 2.92
N GLN A 43 -5.36 -15.80 2.58
CA GLN A 43 -4.03 -15.80 1.97
C GLN A 43 -2.96 -15.24 2.93
N SER A 44 -3.30 -15.09 4.21
CA SER A 44 -2.41 -14.57 5.24
C SER A 44 -2.00 -15.68 6.20
N SER A 45 -0.75 -15.66 6.65
CA SER A 45 -0.17 -16.76 7.43
C SER A 45 0.87 -16.26 8.44
N GLY A 46 0.66 -16.58 9.71
CA GLY A 46 1.52 -16.12 10.80
C GLY A 46 1.70 -14.60 10.77
N ARG A 47 2.94 -14.13 10.63
CA ARG A 47 3.25 -12.69 10.55
C ARG A 47 3.12 -12.07 9.15
N HIS A 48 2.87 -12.89 8.12
CA HIS A 48 2.77 -12.43 6.74
C HIS A 48 1.32 -12.16 6.37
N GLY A 49 1.01 -10.92 6.00
CA GLY A 49 -0.33 -10.53 5.58
C GLY A 49 -0.41 -10.28 4.09
N ALA A 50 -1.44 -10.78 3.42
CA ALA A 50 -1.77 -10.45 2.03
C ALA A 50 -2.87 -9.39 2.01
N TYR A 51 -2.72 -8.36 1.19
CA TYR A 51 -3.65 -7.23 1.14
C TYR A 51 -4.04 -6.90 -0.29
N ARG A 52 -5.32 -6.59 -0.51
CA ARG A 52 -5.72 -5.77 -1.65
C ARG A 52 -5.36 -4.32 -1.37
N PHE A 53 -4.83 -3.64 -2.37
CA PHE A 53 -4.42 -2.26 -2.30
C PHE A 53 -5.16 -1.45 -3.37
N GLU A 54 -5.60 -0.26 -3.02
CA GLU A 54 -6.04 0.73 -3.99
C GLU A 54 -5.60 2.12 -3.53
N LEU A 55 -4.96 2.87 -4.42
CA LEU A 55 -4.69 4.29 -4.25
C LEU A 55 -5.59 5.09 -5.19
N GLU A 56 -6.24 6.12 -4.66
CA GLU A 56 -7.02 7.09 -5.40
C GLU A 56 -6.35 8.47 -5.29
N VAL A 57 -5.98 9.07 -6.43
CA VAL A 57 -5.37 10.40 -6.47
C VAL A 57 -6.31 11.34 -7.23
N PRO A 58 -6.89 12.37 -6.58
CA PRO A 58 -7.78 13.32 -7.23
C PRO A 58 -7.13 13.98 -8.45
N GLY A 59 -7.80 13.93 -9.60
CA GLY A 59 -7.30 14.48 -10.86
C GLY A 59 -6.41 13.55 -11.69
N TYR A 60 -5.91 12.45 -11.10
CA TYR A 60 -5.03 11.49 -11.79
C TYR A 60 -5.74 10.16 -12.05
N GLY A 61 -6.38 9.58 -11.03
CA GLY A 61 -7.16 8.35 -11.19
C GLY A 61 -6.99 7.35 -10.06
N ARG A 62 -7.24 6.08 -10.40
CA ARG A 62 -7.24 4.94 -9.48
C ARG A 62 -6.13 3.96 -9.84
N TYR A 63 -5.39 3.56 -8.82
CA TYR A 63 -4.23 2.68 -8.86
C TYR A 63 -4.52 1.42 -8.04
N PRO A 64 -5.28 0.45 -8.57
CA PRO A 64 -5.43 -0.85 -7.94
C PRO A 64 -4.09 -1.59 -7.86
N GLY A 65 -4.00 -2.53 -6.92
CA GLY A 65 -2.82 -3.36 -6.76
C GLY A 65 -2.93 -4.37 -5.62
N GLN A 66 -1.78 -4.81 -5.15
CA GLN A 66 -1.66 -5.82 -4.11
C GLN A 66 -0.47 -5.53 -3.21
N ALA A 67 -0.54 -6.00 -1.97
CA ALA A 67 0.53 -5.84 -1.02
C ALA A 67 0.76 -7.09 -0.17
N ALA A 68 2.00 -7.26 0.27
CA ALA A 68 2.44 -8.31 1.17
C ALA A 68 3.18 -7.70 2.35
N SER A 69 2.72 -7.96 3.57
CA SER A 69 3.36 -7.50 4.79
C SER A 69 4.19 -8.58 5.46
N ASN A 70 5.17 -8.15 6.23
CA ASN A 70 5.99 -8.98 7.08
C ASN A 70 6.17 -8.31 8.45
N GLY A 71 5.22 -8.49 9.38
CA GLY A 71 5.12 -7.60 10.54
C GLY A 71 4.72 -6.18 10.08
N SER A 72 5.49 -5.16 10.47
CA SER A 72 5.21 -3.74 10.18
C SER A 72 5.77 -3.22 8.86
N THR A 73 6.47 -4.03 8.09
CA THR A 73 6.95 -3.67 6.75
C THR A 73 6.03 -4.26 5.69
N MET A 74 5.71 -3.51 4.64
CA MET A 74 4.84 -3.95 3.56
C MET A 74 5.42 -3.60 2.20
N ALA A 75 5.52 -4.59 1.31
CA ALA A 75 5.78 -4.38 -0.10
C ALA A 75 4.46 -4.21 -0.84
N ILE A 76 4.38 -3.27 -1.77
CA ILE A 76 3.15 -2.86 -2.45
C ILE A 76 3.45 -2.77 -3.94
N HIS A 77 2.59 -3.34 -4.77
CA HIS A 77 2.53 -3.03 -6.19
C HIS A 77 1.24 -2.27 -6.47
N PHE A 78 1.29 -1.30 -7.38
CA PHE A 78 0.16 -0.47 -7.76
C PHE A 78 0.31 -0.03 -9.21
N ALA A 79 -0.81 0.12 -9.91
CA ALA A 79 -0.81 0.47 -11.33
C ALA A 79 -2.06 1.28 -11.70
N LEU A 80 -1.89 2.42 -12.38
CA LEU A 80 -2.99 3.26 -12.85
C LEU A 80 -3.91 2.46 -13.77
N THR A 81 -5.23 2.59 -13.62
CA THR A 81 -6.16 1.80 -14.46
C THR A 81 -5.95 2.06 -15.97
N ASP A 82 -5.59 3.28 -16.34
CA ASP A 82 -5.14 3.62 -17.69
C ASP A 82 -3.63 3.39 -17.84
N GLN A 83 -3.26 2.37 -18.62
CA GLN A 83 -1.88 1.92 -18.78
C GLN A 83 -1.11 2.66 -19.89
N ARG A 84 -1.71 3.64 -20.59
CA ARG A 84 -1.05 4.35 -21.69
C ARG A 84 0.20 5.11 -21.27
N THR A 85 0.26 5.54 -20.02
CA THR A 85 1.39 6.28 -19.43
C THR A 85 2.41 5.38 -18.75
N LEU A 86 2.16 4.07 -18.65
CA LEU A 86 2.99 3.12 -17.90
C LEU A 86 3.20 3.55 -16.45
N ASP A 87 2.14 4.15 -15.87
CA ASP A 87 2.13 4.67 -14.52
C ASP A 87 1.82 3.55 -13.52
N TYR A 88 2.88 2.80 -13.18
CA TYR A 88 2.83 1.72 -12.23
C TYR A 88 4.18 1.55 -11.53
N GLY A 89 4.14 1.01 -10.32
CA GLY A 89 5.33 0.95 -9.48
C GLY A 89 5.30 -0.11 -8.41
N THR A 90 6.41 -0.12 -7.67
CA THR A 90 6.55 -0.89 -6.45
C THR A 90 6.92 0.04 -5.31
N GLY A 91 6.28 -0.15 -4.16
CA GLY A 91 6.59 0.57 -2.93
C GLY A 91 6.97 -0.34 -1.79
N ILE A 92 7.71 0.22 -0.85
CA ILE A 92 7.97 -0.35 0.47
C ILE A 92 7.46 0.64 1.52
N ALA A 93 6.64 0.15 2.44
CA ALA A 93 6.03 0.93 3.50
C ALA A 93 6.40 0.40 4.87
N GLU A 94 6.57 1.31 5.83
CA GLU A 94 6.71 0.99 7.24
C GLU A 94 5.57 1.57 8.06
N PHE A 95 4.91 0.71 8.84
CA PHE A 95 3.77 1.04 9.68
C PHE A 95 4.19 1.38 11.12
N SER A 96 3.54 2.39 11.67
CA SER A 96 3.68 2.83 13.06
C SER A 96 2.33 3.32 13.61
N ARG A 97 2.24 3.50 14.92
CA ARG A 97 1.09 4.14 15.57
C ARG A 97 1.40 5.62 15.81
N THR A 98 0.43 6.47 15.51
CA THR A 98 0.45 7.89 15.89
C THR A 98 0.12 8.04 17.38
N ARG A 99 0.34 9.25 17.93
CA ARG A 99 0.04 9.55 19.36
C ARG A 99 -1.43 9.39 19.72
N ASP A 100 -2.33 9.64 18.77
CA ASP A 100 -3.78 9.46 18.90
C ASP A 100 -4.23 8.01 18.61
N GLY A 101 -3.28 7.08 18.46
CA GLY A 101 -3.55 5.65 18.33
C GLY A 101 -3.96 5.19 16.93
N ARG A 102 -3.96 6.06 15.92
CA ARG A 102 -4.24 5.67 14.52
C ARG A 102 -3.06 4.95 13.90
N TRP A 103 -3.31 4.11 12.89
CA TRP A 103 -2.22 3.61 12.05
C TRP A 103 -1.69 4.71 11.13
N GLN A 104 -0.37 4.77 10.98
CA GLN A 104 0.30 5.54 9.96
C GLN A 104 1.29 4.63 9.24
N PHE A 105 1.54 4.89 7.96
CA PHE A 105 2.68 4.33 7.27
C PHE A 105 3.40 5.38 6.45
N ARG A 106 4.71 5.19 6.28
CA ARG A 106 5.52 5.94 5.32
C ARG A 106 5.95 5.01 4.21
N LYS A 107 5.65 5.36 2.96
CA LYS A 107 5.95 4.59 1.75
C LYS A 107 7.05 5.30 0.95
N TYR A 108 8.04 4.55 0.47
CA TYR A 108 8.85 4.93 -0.69
C TYR A 108 8.37 4.11 -1.88
N TYR A 109 8.29 4.70 -3.07
CA TYR A 109 7.96 3.98 -4.29
C TYR A 109 8.87 4.32 -5.45
N TYR A 110 8.94 3.40 -6.40
CA TYR A 110 9.65 3.53 -7.66
C TYR A 110 8.79 3.01 -8.82
N GLU A 111 8.71 3.81 -9.87
CA GLU A 111 7.95 3.57 -11.10
C GLU A 111 8.93 3.63 -12.27
N PRO A 112 9.42 2.49 -12.76
CA PRO A 112 10.54 2.46 -13.69
C PRO A 112 10.21 3.06 -15.07
N GLU A 113 8.95 3.05 -15.48
CA GLU A 113 8.54 3.36 -16.85
C GLU A 113 7.74 4.66 -16.98
N PHE A 114 7.21 5.17 -15.87
CA PHE A 114 6.49 6.44 -15.88
C PHE A 114 7.46 7.60 -16.18
N LYS A 115 7.24 8.28 -17.32
CA LYS A 115 8.06 9.41 -17.79
C LYS A 115 9.57 9.13 -17.87
N GLY A 116 9.97 7.87 -18.06
CA GLY A 116 11.39 7.47 -18.10
C GLY A 116 12.01 7.17 -16.72
N GLY A 117 11.18 7.04 -15.69
CA GLY A 117 11.56 6.68 -14.33
C GLY A 117 11.08 7.72 -13.34
N ASN A 118 10.32 7.30 -12.33
CA ASN A 118 9.79 8.17 -11.29
C ASN A 118 9.89 7.50 -9.91
N PHE A 119 9.89 8.31 -8.87
CA PHE A 119 9.91 7.85 -7.49
C PHE A 119 9.27 8.91 -6.60
N GLY A 120 8.93 8.51 -5.39
CA GLY A 120 8.42 9.46 -4.41
C GLY A 120 8.26 8.84 -3.03
N PHE A 121 7.76 9.69 -2.13
CA PHE A 121 7.46 9.31 -0.76
C PHE A 121 6.02 9.68 -0.44
N GLU A 122 5.36 8.85 0.36
CA GLU A 122 4.05 9.15 0.92
C GLU A 122 4.07 8.95 2.43
N THR A 123 3.35 9.82 3.13
CA THR A 123 2.93 9.57 4.51
C THR A 123 1.43 9.44 4.54
N CYS A 124 0.94 8.32 5.02
CA CYS A 124 -0.48 7.98 5.03
C CYS A 124 -0.96 7.70 6.45
N THR A 125 -2.02 8.37 6.89
CA THR A 125 -2.60 8.20 8.22
C THR A 125 -4.06 7.78 8.13
N GLU A 126 -4.45 6.80 8.94
CA GLU A 126 -5.80 6.24 8.98
C GLU A 126 -6.84 7.36 9.24
N ASP A 127 -7.96 7.31 8.54
CA ASP A 127 -9.04 8.30 8.68
C ASP A 127 -9.63 8.29 10.10
N LYS A 128 -9.83 7.10 10.65
CA LYS A 128 -10.37 6.88 11.99
C LYS A 128 -9.64 5.71 12.65
N PRO A 129 -9.30 5.80 13.93
CA PRO A 129 -8.79 4.65 14.65
C PRO A 129 -9.88 3.57 14.70
N ARG A 130 -9.49 2.32 14.46
CA ARG A 130 -10.34 1.15 14.70
C ARG A 130 -10.40 0.78 16.17
#